data_AF-A0A5N3VED2-F1
#
_entry.id   AF-A0A5N3VED2-F1
#
_cell.length_a   1.000
_cell.length_b   1.000
_cell.length_c   1.000
_cell.angle_alpha   90.00
_cell.angle_beta   90.00
_cell.angle_gamma   90.00
#
_symmetry.space_group_name_H-M   'P 1'
#
loop_
_entity.id
_entity.type
_entity.pdbx_description
1 polymer ?
#
loop_
_entity_poly.entity_id
_entity_poly.type
_entity_poly.pdbx_seq_one_letter_code
_entity_poly.pdbx_strand_id
1 'polypeptide(L)'
;MLKQRSHRLRGHNERAGGVYGTTFHINQGNPFKLKALVDKWPDFNTVVIRPQEQEMTDDLDHYTNTYQVYSKDPKKCQEFLGSPEVINWKQHLQIQ
;
A
#
# COMPACT_ATOMS: atom_id res chain seq x y z
N MET A 1 13.71 -7.54 -9.45
CA MET A 1 12.74 -8.06 -8.45
C MET A 1 11.44 -7.24 -8.39
N LEU A 2 11.46 -5.90 -8.32
CA LEU A 2 10.22 -5.09 -8.25
C LEU A 2 9.47 -4.88 -9.59
N LYS A 3 10.11 -5.00 -10.76
CA LYS A 3 9.44 -4.96 -12.08
C LYS A 3 8.39 -6.07 -12.28
N GLN A 4 8.55 -7.20 -11.58
CA GLN A 4 7.56 -8.28 -11.54
C GLN A 4 6.35 -7.94 -10.63
N ARG A 5 6.54 -7.04 -9.65
CA ARG A 5 5.48 -6.56 -8.74
C ARG A 5 4.44 -5.75 -9.48
N SER A 6 4.87 -4.82 -10.33
CA SER A 6 3.96 -3.99 -11.13
C SER A 6 3.21 -4.81 -12.18
N HIS A 7 3.87 -5.69 -12.95
CA HIS A 7 3.20 -6.45 -14.01
C HIS A 7 2.00 -7.29 -13.52
N ARG A 8 2.05 -7.81 -12.29
CA ARG A 8 0.96 -8.62 -11.72
C ARG A 8 -0.26 -7.81 -11.29
N LEU A 9 -0.09 -6.52 -10.97
CA LEU A 9 -1.20 -5.62 -10.62
C LEU A 9 -1.96 -5.12 -11.86
N ARG A 10 -1.33 -5.10 -13.04
CA ARG A 10 -1.91 -4.62 -14.30
C ARG A 10 -3.12 -5.43 -14.78
N GLY A 11 -3.25 -6.70 -14.37
CA GLY A 11 -4.32 -7.60 -14.82
C GLY A 11 -5.65 -7.48 -14.08
N HIS A 12 -5.78 -6.56 -13.12
CA HIS A 12 -6.96 -6.45 -12.25
C HIS A 12 -7.66 -5.08 -12.39
N ASN A 13 -8.96 -5.03 -12.05
CA ASN A 13 -9.94 -3.92 -12.15
C ASN A 13 -9.41 -2.49 -11.81
N GLU A 14 -10.16 -1.42 -12.15
CA GLU A 14 -9.85 0.01 -11.97
C GLU A 14 -9.16 0.39 -10.64
N ARG A 15 -9.58 -0.22 -9.52
CA ARG A 15 -8.96 0.00 -8.18
C ARG A 15 -7.50 -0.47 -8.09
N ALA A 16 -7.12 -1.51 -8.84
CA ALA A 16 -5.72 -1.92 -8.95
C ALA A 16 -4.88 -0.92 -9.76
N GLY A 17 -5.50 -0.09 -10.59
CA GLY A 17 -4.84 0.94 -11.40
C GLY A 17 -4.08 1.96 -10.54
N GLY A 18 -4.69 2.43 -9.45
CA GLY A 18 -4.07 3.34 -8.49
C GLY A 18 -2.83 2.71 -7.82
N VAL A 19 -3.00 1.52 -7.23
CA VAL A 19 -1.91 0.79 -6.58
C VAL A 19 -0.79 0.43 -7.57
N TYR A 20 -1.15 0.06 -8.80
CA TYR A 20 -0.19 -0.20 -9.88
C TYR A 20 0.62 1.05 -10.24
N GLY A 21 -0.06 2.18 -10.46
CA GLY A 21 0.56 3.46 -10.78
C GLY A 21 1.52 3.89 -9.67
N THR A 22 1.10 3.81 -8.42
CA THR A 22 1.95 4.16 -7.27
C THR A 22 3.15 3.21 -7.14
N THR A 23 2.97 1.90 -7.31
CA THR A 23 4.07 0.93 -7.33
C THR A 23 5.06 1.19 -8.48
N PHE A 24 4.56 1.67 -9.62
CA PHE A 24 5.42 2.08 -10.74
C PHE A 24 6.31 3.27 -10.35
N HIS A 25 5.77 4.31 -9.70
CA HIS A 25 6.56 5.45 -9.22
C HIS A 25 7.57 5.07 -8.14
N ILE A 26 7.23 4.14 -7.23
CA ILE A 26 8.19 3.58 -6.26
C ILE A 26 9.39 2.96 -7.00
N ASN A 27 9.16 2.31 -8.14
CA ASN A 27 10.24 1.72 -8.95
C ASN A 27 11.05 2.76 -9.74
N GLN A 28 10.53 3.96 -9.93
CA GLN A 28 11.17 5.08 -10.64
C GLN A 28 11.80 6.07 -9.67
N GLY A 29 12.52 5.57 -8.66
CA GLY A 29 13.23 6.40 -7.68
C GLY A 29 12.41 6.83 -6.47
N ASN A 30 11.11 6.50 -6.42
CA ASN A 30 10.24 6.72 -5.26
C ASN A 30 10.24 8.17 -4.74
N PRO A 31 9.92 9.16 -5.58
CA PRO A 31 9.98 10.58 -5.20
C PRO A 31 9.04 10.93 -4.03
N PHE A 32 7.99 10.13 -3.82
CA PHE A 32 7.00 10.30 -2.76
C PHE A 32 7.34 9.50 -1.49
N LYS A 33 8.51 8.83 -1.44
CA LYS A 33 8.98 8.06 -0.28
C LYS A 33 7.92 7.09 0.27
N LEU A 34 7.25 6.39 -0.64
CA LEU A 34 6.23 5.41 -0.32
C LEU A 34 6.83 4.01 -0.12
N LYS A 35 6.08 3.13 0.51
CA LYS A 35 6.39 1.70 0.67
C LYS A 35 5.16 0.89 0.31
N ALA A 36 5.39 -0.21 -0.42
CA ALA A 36 4.36 -1.20 -0.73
C ALA A 36 4.56 -2.43 0.16
N LEU A 37 3.51 -2.80 0.89
CA LEU A 37 3.42 -3.98 1.75
C LEU A 37 2.46 -4.98 1.11
N VAL A 38 2.77 -6.27 1.22
CA VAL A 38 1.92 -7.35 0.71
C VAL A 38 1.82 -8.47 1.74
N ASP A 39 0.66 -9.12 1.80
CA ASP A 39 0.39 -10.26 2.69
C ASP A 39 1.26 -11.49 2.35
N LYS A 40 1.46 -11.73 1.05
CA LYS A 40 2.28 -12.82 0.54
C LYS A 40 2.97 -12.40 -0.74
N TRP A 41 4.15 -12.92 -0.99
CA TRP A 41 4.81 -12.80 -2.28
C TRP A 41 5.21 -14.18 -2.81
N PRO A 42 5.04 -14.48 -4.11
CA PRO A 42 4.55 -13.59 -5.16
C PRO A 42 3.02 -13.62 -5.40
N ASP A 43 2.30 -14.45 -4.63
CA ASP A 43 0.85 -14.65 -4.74
C ASP A 43 0.10 -13.86 -3.65
N PHE A 44 0.18 -12.54 -3.73
CA PHE A 44 -0.49 -11.64 -2.77
C PHE A 44 -2.01 -11.66 -2.98
N ASN A 45 -2.74 -11.52 -1.88
CA ASN A 45 -4.16 -11.18 -1.88
C ASN A 45 -4.35 -9.69 -1.63
N THR A 46 -3.50 -9.08 -0.81
CA THR A 46 -3.64 -7.68 -0.40
C THR A 46 -2.34 -6.91 -0.63
N VAL A 47 -2.46 -5.69 -1.15
CA VAL A 47 -1.38 -4.71 -1.26
C VAL A 47 -1.81 -3.46 -0.50
N VAL A 48 -0.92 -2.96 0.35
CA VAL A 48 -1.07 -1.68 1.03
C VAL A 48 0.08 -0.79 0.61
N ILE A 49 -0.23 0.41 0.14
CA ILE A 49 0.78 1.45 -0.09
C ILE A 49 0.58 2.56 0.92
N ARG A 50 1.67 2.96 1.57
CA ARG A 50 1.70 4.02 2.58
C ARG A 50 3.03 4.78 2.52
N PRO A 51 3.15 5.98 3.13
CA PRO A 51 4.45 6.60 3.33
C PRO A 51 5.37 5.71 4.17
N GLN A 52 6.67 5.89 3.98
CA GLN A 52 7.67 5.32 4.87
C GLN A 52 7.50 5.89 6.29
N GLU A 53 7.85 5.12 7.33
CA GLU A 53 7.63 5.54 8.71
C GLU A 53 8.27 6.90 9.04
N GLN A 54 9.40 7.23 8.41
CA GLN A 54 10.12 8.49 8.63
C GLN A 54 9.34 9.73 8.15
N GLU A 55 8.38 9.57 7.25
CA GLU A 55 7.54 10.67 6.76
C GLU A 55 6.26 10.82 7.59
N MET A 56 5.92 9.82 8.41
CA MET A 56 4.69 9.78 9.22
C MET A 56 4.95 10.30 10.62
N THR A 57 5.43 11.55 10.73
CA THR A 57 5.86 12.14 12.01
C THR A 57 4.76 12.89 12.75
N ASP A 58 3.69 13.27 12.06
CA ASP A 58 2.53 13.96 12.64
C ASP A 58 1.31 13.03 12.64
N ASP A 59 0.88 12.61 13.82
CA ASP A 59 -0.27 11.72 14.00
C ASP A 59 -1.60 12.38 13.59
N LEU A 60 -1.66 13.70 13.41
CA LEU A 60 -2.89 14.42 13.05
C LEU A 60 -3.00 14.72 11.54
N ASP A 61 -1.91 14.56 10.78
CA ASP A 61 -1.86 14.84 9.35
C ASP A 61 -2.41 13.67 8.51
N HIS A 62 -3.72 13.63 8.35
CA HIS A 62 -4.39 12.64 7.50
C HIS A 62 -3.98 12.72 6.02
N TYR A 63 -3.46 13.86 5.54
CA TYR A 63 -3.03 14.00 4.15
C TYR A 63 -1.76 13.20 3.92
N THR A 64 -0.78 13.33 4.80
CA THR A 64 0.43 12.50 4.77
C THR A 64 0.12 11.06 5.14
N ASN A 65 -0.73 10.81 6.15
CA ASN A 65 -1.11 9.47 6.62
C ASN A 65 -2.16 8.78 5.72
N THR A 66 -1.93 8.80 4.40
CA THR A 66 -2.79 8.17 3.39
C THR A 66 -2.32 6.75 3.08
N TYR A 67 -3.28 5.82 3.06
CA TYR A 67 -3.10 4.41 2.74
C TYR A 67 -3.92 4.05 1.51
N GLN A 68 -3.29 3.44 0.52
CA GLN A 68 -3.99 2.86 -0.63
C GLN A 68 -4.08 1.35 -0.44
N VAL A 69 -5.29 0.79 -0.46
CA VAL A 69 -5.50 -0.63 -0.21
C VAL A 69 -6.15 -1.30 -1.42
N TYR A 70 -5.47 -2.32 -1.94
CA TYR A 70 -6.04 -3.23 -2.92
C TYR A 70 -6.11 -4.63 -2.33
N SER A 71 -7.26 -5.30 -2.44
CA SER A 71 -7.38 -6.70 -2.07
C SER A 71 -8.26 -7.50 -3.02
N LYS A 72 -7.87 -8.77 -3.21
CA LYS A 72 -8.66 -9.81 -3.91
C LYS A 72 -9.56 -10.59 -2.95
N ASP A 73 -9.23 -10.60 -1.66
CA ASP A 73 -9.91 -11.39 -0.62
C ASP A 73 -10.13 -10.52 0.62
N PRO A 74 -11.38 -10.10 0.90
CA PRO A 74 -11.70 -9.24 2.04
C PRO A 74 -11.27 -9.81 3.40
N LYS A 75 -11.31 -11.14 3.59
CA LYS A 75 -10.96 -11.75 4.89
C LYS A 75 -9.46 -11.63 5.13
N LYS A 76 -8.65 -12.00 4.15
CA LYS A 76 -7.20 -11.84 4.21
C LYS A 76 -6.77 -10.38 4.25
N CYS A 77 -7.55 -9.49 3.64
CA CYS A 77 -7.36 -8.05 3.79
C CYS A 77 -7.47 -7.66 5.26
N GLN A 78 -8.57 -7.99 5.92
CA GLN A 78 -8.80 -7.64 7.31
C GLN A 78 -7.71 -8.20 8.25
N GLU A 79 -7.31 -9.45 8.05
CA GLU A 79 -6.19 -10.07 8.79
C GLU A 79 -4.88 -9.30 8.59
N PHE A 80 -4.57 -8.93 7.34
CA PHE A 80 -3.34 -8.22 7.01
C PHE A 80 -3.33 -6.79 7.57
N LEU A 81 -4.46 -6.06 7.44
CA LEU A 81 -4.60 -4.71 7.98
C LEU A 81 -4.55 -4.66 9.51
N GLY A 82 -4.87 -5.76 10.19
CA GLY A 82 -4.72 -5.90 11.64
C GLY A 82 -3.27 -6.02 12.11
N SER A 83 -2.31 -6.23 11.21
CA SER A 83 -0.90 -6.33 11.57
C SER A 83 -0.31 -4.95 11.94
N PRO A 84 0.45 -4.84 13.05
CA PRO A 84 0.90 -3.55 13.59
C PRO A 84 1.84 -2.77 12.66
N GLU A 85 2.53 -3.45 11.73
CA GLU A 85 3.43 -2.81 10.76
C GLU A 85 2.71 -2.30 9.49
N VAL A 86 1.43 -2.65 9.32
CA VAL A 86 0.68 -2.39 8.09
C VAL A 86 -0.05 -1.07 8.17
N ILE A 87 -0.87 -0.85 9.21
CA ILE A 87 -1.56 0.42 9.49
C ILE A 87 -1.26 0.85 10.92
N ASN A 88 -0.84 2.11 11.08
CA ASN A 88 -0.80 2.72 12.40
C ASN A 88 -2.19 3.25 12.73
N TRP A 89 -3.00 2.43 13.40
CA TRP A 89 -4.37 2.78 13.78
C TRP A 89 -4.49 3.87 14.85
N LYS A 90 -3.37 4.34 15.42
CA LYS A 90 -3.35 5.37 16.46
C LYS A 90 -3.33 6.80 15.89
N GLN A 91 -3.06 6.96 14.60
CA GLN A 91 -3.00 8.26 13.94
C GLN A 91 -4.30 8.56 13.18
N HIS A 92 -4.54 9.83 12.87
CA HIS A 92 -5.52 10.26 11.88
C HIS A 92 -5.04 9.84 10.49
N LEU A 93 -5.87 9.07 9.79
CA LEU A 93 -5.49 8.45 8.53
C LEU A 93 -6.61 8.54 7.49
N GLN A 94 -6.21 8.47 6.23
CA GLN A 94 -7.11 8.31 5.10
C GLN A 94 -6.86 6.97 4.42
N ILE A 95 -7.91 6.19 4.16
CA ILE A 95 -7.84 4.96 3.36
C ILE A 95 -8.56 5.19 2.03
N GLN A 96 -7.90 4.83 0.93
CA GLN A 96 -8.40 4.93 -0.44
C GLN A 96 -8.43 3.55 -1.12
#